data_AF-A0A969L712-F1
#
_entry.id   AF-A0A969L712-F1
#
_cell.length_a   1.000
_cell.length_b   1.000
_cell.length_c   1.000
_cell.angle_alpha   90.00
_cell.angle_beta   90.00
_cell.angle_gamma   90.00
#
_symmetry.space_group_name_H-M   'P 1'
#
loop_
_entity.id
_entity.type
_entity.pdbx_description
1 polymer ?
#
loop_
_entity_poly.entity_id
_entity_poly.type
_entity_poly.pdbx_seq_one_letter_code
_entity_poly.pdbx_strand_id
1 'polypeptide(L)' 'MEAINIETTDKEVLIRLDKSDMSTEALVRIIKRLQVEFLAQKAGFTGSLLDIAEEIDTTWWRENGEDFLKNVKK' A
#
# COMPACT_ATOMS: atom_id res chain seq x y z
N MET A 1 17.07 0.29 24.94
CA MET A 1 15.91 1.11 24.54
C MET A 1 15.23 0.38 23.40
N GLU A 2 13.92 0.53 23.20
CA GLU A 2 13.28 -0.05 22.02
C GLU A 2 13.73 0.73 20.77
N ALA A 3 14.05 0.03 19.69
CA ALA A 3 14.57 0.63 18.46
C ALA A 3 13.59 1.61 17.79
N ILE A 4 12.30 1.49 18.10
CA ILE A 4 11.21 2.33 17.61
C ILE A 4 10.27 2.63 18.78
N ASN A 5 9.96 3.90 19.00
CA ASN A 5 8.95 4.33 19.97
C ASN A 5 7.95 5.27 19.27
N ILE A 6 6.66 5.07 19.53
CA ILE A 6 5.56 5.84 18.94
C ILE A 6 4.77 6.47 20.08
N GLU A 7 4.73 7.80 20.09
CA GLU A 7 3.88 8.59 20.97
C GLU A 7 2.81 9.29 20.14
N THR A 8 1.58 9.30 20.63
CA THR A 8 0.46 10.01 19.98
C THR A 8 -0.01 11.11 20.90
N THR A 9 -0.17 12.30 20.35
CA THR A 9 -0.82 13.45 20.98
C THR A 9 -2.11 13.77 20.22
N ASP A 10 -2.88 14.74 20.71
CA ASP A 10 -4.13 15.17 20.05
C ASP A 10 -3.92 15.73 18.63
N LYS A 11 -2.69 16.14 18.28
CA LYS A 11 -2.38 16.79 17.00
C LYS A 11 -1.37 16.05 16.14
N GLU A 12 -0.49 15.26 16.77
CA GLU A 12 0.69 14.73 16.12
C GLU A 12 1.00 13.31 16.62
N VAL A 13 1.51 12.50 15.70
CA VAL A 13 2.17 11.22 16.03
C VAL A 13 3.67 11.45 15.97
N LEU A 14 4.35 11.27 17.09
CA LEU A 14 5.79 11.39 17.22
C LEU A 14 6.43 10.01 17.14
N ILE A 15 7.22 9.78 16.10
CA ILE A 15 7.98 8.54 15.91
C ILE A 15 9.44 8.83 16.26
N ARG A 16 9.94 8.17 17.30
CA ARG A 16 11.36 8.20 17.67
C ARG A 16 12.04 6.91 17.23
N LEU A 17 13.17 7.05 16.55
CA LEU A 17 13.95 5.95 16.00
C LEU A 17 15.37 6.04 16.56
N ASP A 18 15.86 4.94 17.13
CA ASP A 18 17.24 4.86 17.59
C ASP A 18 18.17 4.62 16.38
N LYS A 19 19.06 5.58 16.11
CA LYS A 19 20.02 5.49 15.00
C LYS A 19 21.14 4.49 15.26
N SER A 20 21.37 4.09 16.51
CA SER A 20 22.41 3.10 16.85
C SER A 20 21.99 1.69 16.47
N ASP A 21 20.67 1.43 16.43
CA ASP A 21 20.09 0.13 16.09
C ASP A 21 19.56 0.05 14.64
N MET A 22 19.61 1.15 13.87
CA MET A 22 19.07 1.23 12.51
C MET A 22 20.03 1.88 11.51
N SER A 23 20.22 1.24 10.36
CA SER A 23 20.98 1.83 9.25
C SER A 23 20.29 3.07 8.69
N THR A 24 21.08 4.04 8.24
CA THR A 24 20.57 5.28 7.62
C THR A 24 19.69 4.96 6.42
N GLU A 25 20.04 3.95 5.64
CA GLU A 25 19.29 3.48 4.49
C GLU A 25 17.90 2.95 4.89
N ALA A 26 17.80 2.23 6.02
CA ALA A 26 16.53 1.74 6.54
C ALA A 26 15.62 2.90 6.97
N LEU A 27 16.18 3.89 7.67
CA LEU A 27 15.44 5.09 8.10
C LEU A 27 14.91 5.88 6.89
N VAL A 28 15.74 6.09 5.87
CA VAL A 28 15.34 6.78 4.63
C VAL A 28 14.21 6.02 3.92
N ARG A 29 14.25 4.68 3.87
CA ARG A 29 13.17 3.88 3.28
C ARG A 29 11.84 4.06 4.02
N ILE A 30 11.87 4.09 5.34
CA ILE A 30 10.66 4.29 6.17
C ILE A 30 10.04 5.66 5.86
N ILE A 31 10.84 6.72 5.88
CA ILE A 31 10.34 8.08 5.61
C ILE A 31 9.80 8.20 4.18
N LYS A 32 10.50 7.65 3.18
CA LYS A 32 10.01 7.63 1.80
C LYS A 32 8.68 6.87 1.68
N ARG A 33 8.53 5.76 2.40
CA ARG A 33 7.26 5.00 2.40
C ARG A 33 6.13 5.85 2.95
N LEU A 34 6.32 6.52 4.09
CA LEU A 34 5.31 7.41 4.68
C LEU A 34 4.91 8.55 3.72
N GLN A 35 5.87 9.13 3.00
CA GLN A 35 5.59 10.16 1.99
C GLN A 35 4.75 9.61 0.83
N VAL A 36 5.05 8.41 0.35
CA VAL A 36 4.28 7.76 -0.71
C VAL A 36 2.86 7.46 -0.24
N GLU A 37 2.69 6.91 0.95
CA GLU A 37 1.35 6.61 1.51
C GLU A 37 0.51 7.89 1.64
N PHE A 38 1.10 8.99 2.11
CA PHE A 38 0.41 10.28 2.19
C PHE A 38 -0.04 10.78 0.81
N LEU A 39 0.83 10.69 -0.20
CA LEU A 39 0.50 11.09 -1.57
C LEU A 39 -0.56 10.18 -2.18
N ALA A 40 -0.50 8.87 -1.91
CA ALA A 40 -1.48 7.89 -2.36
C ALA A 40 -2.87 8.21 -1.81
N GLN A 41 -2.98 8.42 -0.49
CA GLN A 41 -4.23 8.84 0.15
C GLN A 41 -4.75 10.16 -0.42
N LYS A 42 -3.88 11.15 -0.59
CA LYS A 42 -4.25 12.46 -1.17
C LYS A 42 -4.76 12.35 -2.60
N ALA A 43 -4.21 11.43 -3.39
CA ALA A 43 -4.63 11.16 -4.75
C ALA A 43 -5.87 10.25 -4.85
N GLY A 44 -6.43 9.79 -3.72
CA GLY A 44 -7.58 8.89 -3.70
C GLY A 44 -7.23 7.43 -4.02
N PHE A 45 -5.95 7.07 -3.98
CA PHE A 45 -5.49 5.67 -4.04
C PHE A 45 -5.73 5.01 -2.67
N THR A 46 -6.99 4.66 -2.42
CA THR A 46 -7.44 3.95 -1.21
C THR A 46 -7.57 2.45 -1.48
N GLY A 47 -7.75 1.66 -0.42
CA GLY A 47 -7.99 0.21 -0.54
C GLY A 47 -9.17 -0.13 -1.46
N SER A 48 -10.18 0.74 -1.54
CA SER A 48 -11.30 0.61 -2.47
C SER A 48 -10.91 0.59 -3.95
N LEU A 49 -9.72 1.07 -4.33
CA LEU A 49 -9.25 0.93 -5.70
C LEU A 49 -8.94 -0.55 -6.03
N LEU A 50 -8.46 -1.31 -5.05
CA LEU A 50 -8.27 -2.75 -5.22
C LEU A 50 -9.62 -3.43 -5.43
N ASP A 51 -10.62 -3.07 -4.62
CA ASP A 51 -11.98 -3.61 -4.77
C ASP A 51 -12.55 -3.34 -6.17
N ILE A 52 -12.36 -2.11 -6.69
CA ILE A 52 -12.75 -1.75 -8.05
C ILE A 52 -11.98 -2.57 -9.10
N ALA A 53 -10.67 -2.76 -8.91
CA ALA A 53 -9.86 -3.54 -9.84
C ALA A 53 -10.29 -5.02 -9.86
N GLU A 54 -10.56 -5.60 -8.69
CA GLU A 54 -11.07 -6.96 -8.54
C GLU A 54 -12.48 -7.12 -9.12
N GLU A 55 -13.35 -6.13 -8.94
CA GLU A 55 -14.68 -6.11 -9.54
C GLU A 55 -14.61 -6.05 -11.07
N ILE A 56 -13.73 -5.20 -11.62
CA ILE A 56 -13.50 -5.11 -13.08
C ILE A 56 -13.02 -6.45 -13.62
N ASP A 57 -12.00 -7.06 -13.00
CA ASP A 57 -11.44 -8.33 -13.44
C ASP A 57 -12.48 -9.45 -13.37
N THR A 58 -13.18 -9.56 -12.24
CA THR A 58 -14.22 -10.57 -12.02
C THR A 58 -15.37 -10.41 -13.02
N THR A 59 -15.83 -9.18 -13.24
CA THR A 59 -16.92 -8.87 -14.17
C THR A 59 -16.49 -9.20 -15.59
N TRP A 60 -15.28 -8.82 -15.98
CA TRP A 60 -14.74 -9.10 -17.31
C TRP A 60 -14.67 -10.61 -17.57
N TRP A 61 -14.10 -11.39 -16.65
CA TRP A 61 -13.99 -12.84 -16.79
C TRP A 61 -15.35 -13.53 -16.80
N ARG A 62 -16.31 -13.06 -16.01
CA ARG A 62 -17.68 -13.59 -16.01
C ARG A 62 -18.37 -13.38 -17.35
N GLU A 63 -18.22 -12.20 -17.95
CA GLU A 63 -18.92 -11.82 -19.17
C GLU A 63 -18.23 -12.30 -20.44
N ASN A 64 -16.90 -12.39 -20.43
CA ASN A 64 -16.10 -12.61 -21.64
C ASN A 64 -15.25 -13.88 -21.56
N GLY A 65 -15.12 -14.52 -20.39
CA GLY A 65 -14.17 -15.61 -20.18
C GLY A 65 -14.44 -16.84 -21.03
N GLU A 66 -15.70 -17.25 -21.18
CA GLU A 66 -16.06 -18.39 -22.04
C GLU A 66 -15.70 -18.11 -23.51
N ASP A 67 -16.02 -16.91 -24.00
CA ASP A 67 -15.73 -16.50 -25.37
C ASP A 67 -14.24 -16.28 -25.62
N PHE A 68 -13.52 -15.76 -24.63
CA PHE A 68 -12.07 -15.59 -24.68
C PHE A 68 -11.34 -16.93 -24.74
N LEU A 69 -11.80 -17.93 -23.98
CA LEU A 69 -11.19 -19.25 -23.91
C LEU A 69 -11.64 -20.22 -25.02
N LYS A 70 -12.65 -19.88 -25.82
CA LYS A 70 -13.19 -20.75 -26.90
C LYS A 70 -12.13 -21.30 -27.86
N ASN A 71 -11.06 -20.55 -28.11
CA ASN A 71 -9.98 -20.95 -29.04
C ASN A 71 -8.67 -21.32 -28.34
N VAL A 72 -8.65 -21.28 -27.01
CA VAL A 72 -7.52 -21.73 -26.20
C VAL A 72 -7.67 -23.25 -26.06
N LYS A 73 -7.15 -23.98 -27.04
CA LYS A 73 -7.24 -25.45 -27.17
C LYS A 73 -6.92 -26.17 -25.83
N LYS A 74 -7.74 -27.18 -25.51
CA LYS A 74 -7.39 -28.27 -24.57
C LYS A 74 -6.27 -29.14 -25.15
#